data_AF-A0AB36ZTX9-F1
#
_entry.id   AF-A0AB36ZTX9-F1
#
_cell.length_a   1.000
_cell.length_b   1.000
_cell.length_c   1.000
_cell.angle_alpha   90.00
_cell.angle_beta   90.00
_cell.angle_gamma   90.00
#
_symmetry.space_group_name_H-M   'P 1'
#
loop_
_entity.id
_entity.type
_entity.pdbx_description
1 polymer ?
#
loop_
_entity_poly.entity_id
_entity_poly.type
_entity_poly.pdbx_seq_one_letter_code
_entity_poly.pdbx_strand_id
1 'polypeptide(L)'
;MIQAPYFSFKNYMKENYGNTLHSIPIDLDLGCPNRDTNGIGGCTFCPSNGARAAQTLDTNSVQEQIQKAITFSKNRYKAKEFMLYIQAYTGTFTSVINQKRVYSKLLSLYNFKAISIGTRPDCLNKKTLEYLKELNEQIDVYIDLGVQTLNDTTLKRINRGHDASCSIKAIKKLKEYGIKVFAHIIVGLEKETRKDWLHTVKELVKHEVDGIKIHNLHIIKNTLLHKEYEKNKFKTLDEYEYAQELIYLIRNIPKNIAIVRISTDTPSSDLLSPIWHMQKGQFVEYVNQQMIYAGYTQGDMISKQEVSLQKENTFKLKDKSITVWDKIHKDYYHPKSGALLQAKEAFIKQSKLKEKLEKKDIDLLDIGFGMGYNSLCSIFLEKKHKLKITAIDKNRVIIKTASKLIEDENYSKVLEEIFEKYSYKDEFNSLKLIVQDARFALKNLTKKFDIIYLDSFLHNLNASLLSYDFFKLLKSALKPNGVIVCSQTNHIVKVALAKANFVYEEFTLEKTDIKALVIKHGINSSDEVCYEDKYLVYRDKQIVTNKEQQSL
;
A
#
# COMPACT_ATOMS: atom_id res chain seq x y z
N MET A 1 -1.32 -9.44 15.00
CA MET A 1 -0.99 -8.37 14.03
C MET A 1 0.15 -8.87 13.16
N ILE A 2 0.04 -8.69 11.86
CA ILE A 2 1.10 -9.01 10.90
C ILE A 2 2.29 -8.07 11.17
N GLN A 3 3.50 -8.62 11.32
CA GLN A 3 4.71 -7.83 11.50
C GLN A 3 5.05 -7.10 10.19
N ALA A 4 5.41 -5.81 10.27
CA ALA A 4 5.77 -5.04 9.09
C ALA A 4 7.04 -5.61 8.43
N PRO A 5 7.08 -5.78 7.10
CA PRO A 5 8.25 -6.29 6.35
C PRO A 5 9.33 -5.23 6.10
N TYR A 6 9.32 -4.16 6.91
CA TYR A 6 10.25 -3.04 6.86
C TYR A 6 10.53 -2.55 8.29
N PHE A 7 11.66 -1.87 8.47
CA PHE A 7 12.13 -1.34 9.72
C PHE A 7 11.35 -0.08 10.10
N SER A 8 10.19 -0.31 10.71
CA SER A 8 9.29 0.78 11.11
C SER A 8 9.89 1.66 12.20
N PHE A 9 9.45 2.93 12.27
CA PHE A 9 9.76 3.84 13.38
C PHE A 9 9.59 3.23 14.77
N LYS A 10 8.53 2.43 14.95
CA LYS A 10 8.24 1.74 16.21
C LYS A 10 9.36 0.78 16.60
N ASN A 11 9.91 0.03 15.63
CA ASN A 11 11.00 -0.91 15.88
C ASN A 11 12.30 -0.16 16.10
N TYR A 12 12.58 0.87 15.29
CA TYR A 12 13.74 1.75 15.48
C TYR A 12 13.80 2.32 16.91
N MET A 13 12.68 2.85 17.41
CA MET A 13 12.63 3.38 18.78
C MET A 13 12.78 2.27 19.83
N LYS A 14 12.22 1.08 19.63
CA LYS A 14 12.41 -0.05 20.55
C LYS A 14 13.85 -0.51 20.63
N GLU A 15 14.56 -0.56 19.51
CA GLU A 15 15.98 -0.97 19.47
C GLU A 15 16.87 0.04 20.19
N ASN A 16 16.59 1.34 20.06
CA ASN A 16 17.41 2.40 20.67
C ASN A 16 17.06 2.68 22.15
N TYR A 17 15.81 2.48 22.57
CA TYR A 17 15.33 2.89 23.91
C TYR A 17 14.74 1.75 24.76
N GLY A 18 14.68 0.52 24.23
CA GLY A 18 14.02 -0.63 24.87
C GLY A 18 12.48 -0.59 24.84
N ASN A 19 11.89 0.57 24.53
CA ASN A 19 10.45 0.81 24.49
C ASN A 19 10.04 1.62 23.25
N THR A 20 8.74 1.63 22.94
CA THR A 20 8.22 2.51 21.88
C THR A 20 8.11 3.95 22.39
N LEU A 21 8.77 4.88 21.71
CA LEU A 21 8.59 6.32 21.93
C LEU A 21 7.44 6.86 21.07
N HIS A 22 6.49 7.53 21.71
CA HIS A 22 5.41 8.24 21.01
C HIS A 22 5.76 9.72 20.86
N SER A 23 5.71 10.23 19.63
CA SER A 23 5.96 11.64 19.36
C SER A 23 4.85 12.53 19.93
N ILE A 24 5.26 13.56 20.67
CA ILE A 24 4.39 14.62 21.21
C ILE A 24 4.63 15.87 20.37
N PRO A 25 3.78 16.14 19.36
CA PRO A 25 3.98 17.25 18.46
C PRO A 25 3.64 18.58 19.14
N ILE A 26 4.52 19.56 18.96
CA ILE A 26 4.40 20.91 19.50
C ILE A 26 4.58 21.93 18.37
N ASP A 27 3.77 22.97 18.42
CA ASP A 27 4.02 24.21 17.71
C ASP A 27 4.47 25.31 18.67
N LEU A 28 5.57 25.95 18.28
CA LEU A 28 6.21 27.08 18.96
C LEU A 28 5.90 28.44 18.33
N ASP A 29 5.14 28.44 17.23
CA ASP A 29 4.76 29.62 16.46
C ASP A 29 5.98 30.42 15.96
N LEU A 30 7.07 29.71 15.64
CA LEU A 30 8.30 30.33 15.17
C LEU A 30 8.23 30.79 13.71
N GLY A 31 7.22 30.34 12.95
CA GLY A 31 7.08 30.64 11.53
C GLY A 31 8.09 29.92 10.64
N CYS A 32 8.20 30.38 9.39
CA CYS A 32 9.06 29.78 8.36
C CYS A 32 9.74 30.91 7.56
N PRO A 33 11.03 30.83 7.24
CA PRO A 33 11.74 31.90 6.49
C PRO A 33 11.17 32.16 5.09
N ASN A 34 10.44 31.19 4.54
CA ASN A 34 9.84 31.29 3.20
C ASN A 34 8.40 31.78 3.24
N ARG A 35 7.87 32.13 4.42
CA ARG A 35 6.52 32.65 4.63
C ARG A 35 6.64 33.95 5.43
N ASP A 36 5.95 34.99 5.01
CA ASP A 36 5.95 36.24 5.76
C ASP A 36 5.07 36.17 7.02
N THR A 37 5.10 37.24 7.82
CA THR A 37 4.32 37.34 9.06
C THR A 37 2.80 37.40 8.85
N ASN A 38 2.35 37.77 7.66
CA ASN A 38 0.93 37.80 7.28
C ASN A 38 0.46 36.46 6.70
N GLY A 39 1.34 35.46 6.66
CA GLY A 39 1.06 34.13 6.11
C GLY A 39 1.16 34.04 4.59
N ILE A 40 1.58 35.11 3.91
CA ILE A 40 1.77 35.15 2.45
C ILE A 40 3.09 34.47 2.07
N GLY A 41 3.11 33.82 0.90
CA GLY A 41 4.23 33.00 0.45
C GLY A 41 4.19 31.58 1.01
N GLY A 42 5.36 30.99 1.20
CA GLY A 42 5.55 29.61 1.64
C GLY A 42 5.66 28.62 0.48
N CYS A 43 5.95 27.37 0.84
CA CYS A 43 5.91 26.27 -0.13
C CYS A 43 4.46 26.12 -0.64
N THR A 44 4.27 25.89 -1.94
CA THR A 44 2.94 25.96 -2.56
C THR A 44 1.94 24.96 -1.96
N PHE A 45 2.42 23.80 -1.49
CA PHE A 45 1.61 22.73 -0.89
C PHE A 45 1.36 22.90 0.62
N CYS A 46 2.05 23.82 1.31
CA CYS A 46 2.03 23.91 2.76
C CYS A 46 0.82 24.75 3.24
N PRO A 47 0.00 24.23 4.18
CA PRO A 47 -1.11 25.00 4.74
C PRO A 47 -0.60 26.20 5.55
N SER A 48 -1.48 27.19 5.75
CA SER A 48 -1.17 28.42 6.50
C SER A 48 -0.73 28.13 7.93
N ASN A 49 -1.30 27.10 8.56
CA ASN A 49 -0.95 26.65 9.92
C ASN A 49 0.35 25.83 10.01
N GLY A 50 1.17 25.77 8.96
CA GLY A 50 2.47 25.08 9.00
C GLY A 50 2.39 23.57 9.23
N ALA A 51 1.24 22.95 8.95
CA ALA A 51 0.95 21.54 9.20
C ALA A 51 0.98 21.15 10.69
N ARG A 52 0.47 22.05 11.55
CA ARG A 52 0.12 21.75 12.96
C ARG A 52 -0.59 20.41 13.08
N ALA A 53 -0.26 19.67 14.15
CA ALA A 53 -0.89 18.39 14.41
C ALA A 53 -2.39 18.57 14.73
N ALA A 54 -3.24 17.75 14.11
CA ALA A 54 -4.70 17.89 14.20
C ALA A 54 -5.23 17.86 15.65
N GLN A 55 -4.58 17.08 16.53
CA GLN A 55 -4.99 16.91 17.92
C GLN A 55 -4.66 18.10 18.85
N THR A 56 -3.90 19.09 18.37
CA THR A 56 -3.51 20.28 19.14
C THR A 56 -3.92 21.58 18.43
N LEU A 57 -4.87 21.52 17.49
CA LEU A 57 -5.31 22.70 16.75
C LEU A 57 -6.04 23.72 17.63
N ASP A 58 -6.61 23.30 18.77
CA ASP A 58 -7.48 24.08 19.65
C ASP A 58 -6.78 24.62 20.91
N THR A 59 -5.46 24.47 21.02
CA THR A 59 -4.70 24.78 22.25
C THR A 59 -4.10 26.18 22.26
N ASN A 60 -4.01 26.79 23.44
CA ASN A 60 -3.51 28.17 23.60
C ASN A 60 -2.10 28.27 24.18
N SER A 61 -1.53 27.16 24.68
CA SER A 61 -0.17 27.14 25.25
C SER A 61 0.58 25.84 24.96
N VAL A 62 1.91 25.88 24.98
CA VAL A 62 2.75 24.68 24.78
C VAL A 62 2.55 23.63 25.88
N GLN A 63 2.25 24.06 27.11
CA GLN A 63 1.91 23.17 28.23
C GLN A 63 0.64 22.37 27.94
N GLU A 64 -0.40 23.06 27.47
CA GLU A 64 -1.69 22.44 27.12
C GLU A 64 -1.51 21.46 25.94
N GLN A 65 -0.72 21.85 24.92
CA GLN A 65 -0.36 20.96 23.81
C GLN A 65 0.27 19.65 24.29
N ILE A 66 1.29 19.75 25.16
CA ILE A 66 1.96 18.57 25.74
C ILE A 66 0.96 17.70 26.51
N GLN A 67 0.17 18.30 27.40
CA GLN A 67 -0.76 17.57 28.26
C GLN A 67 -1.84 16.85 27.45
N LYS A 68 -2.48 17.53 26.49
CA LYS A 68 -3.49 16.93 25.61
C LYS A 68 -2.89 15.80 24.76
N ALA A 69 -1.73 16.02 24.14
CA ALA A 69 -1.10 15.02 23.29
C ALA A 69 -0.63 13.77 24.06
N ILE A 70 -0.10 13.94 25.28
CA ILE A 70 0.26 12.81 26.16
C ILE A 70 -0.98 12.06 26.61
N THR A 71 -2.02 12.76 27.05
CA THR A 71 -3.29 12.14 27.49
C THR A 71 -3.92 11.32 26.37
N PHE A 72 -4.01 11.90 25.16
CA PHE A 72 -4.46 11.20 23.97
C PHE A 72 -3.62 9.94 23.71
N SER A 73 -2.30 10.05 23.73
CA SER A 73 -1.39 8.94 23.45
C SER A 73 -1.48 7.81 24.48
N LYS A 74 -1.63 8.14 25.77
CA LYS A 74 -1.87 7.17 26.85
C LYS A 74 -3.21 6.47 26.67
N ASN A 75 -4.27 7.19 26.35
CA ASN A 75 -5.61 6.61 26.22
C ASN A 75 -5.73 5.72 24.99
N ARG A 76 -5.30 6.24 23.83
CA ARG A 76 -5.42 5.61 22.51
C ARG A 76 -4.47 4.44 22.30
N TYR A 77 -3.20 4.60 22.72
CA TYR A 77 -2.12 3.65 22.40
C TYR A 77 -1.51 2.97 23.63
N LYS A 78 -1.95 3.31 24.85
CA LYS A 78 -1.31 2.86 26.10
C LYS A 78 0.18 3.22 26.15
N ALA A 79 0.52 4.38 25.58
CA ALA A 79 1.89 4.90 25.52
C ALA A 79 2.49 5.11 26.91
N LYS A 80 3.76 4.77 27.09
CA LYS A 80 4.50 4.92 28.36
C LYS A 80 5.61 5.95 28.29
N GLU A 81 6.29 6.02 27.15
CA GLU A 81 7.44 6.89 26.93
C GLU A 81 7.24 7.77 25.69
N PHE A 82 7.87 8.94 25.71
CA PHE A 82 7.54 10.02 24.80
C PHE A 82 8.79 10.70 24.26
N MET A 83 8.71 11.10 22.99
CA MET A 83 9.68 11.96 22.32
C MET A 83 9.02 13.32 22.06
N LEU A 84 9.67 14.41 22.46
CA LEU A 84 9.21 15.75 22.10
C LEU A 84 9.40 15.96 20.60
N TYR A 85 8.40 16.48 19.89
CA TYR A 85 8.50 16.72 18.45
C TYR A 85 8.10 18.15 18.10
N ILE A 86 9.08 19.02 17.84
CA ILE A 86 8.82 20.37 17.34
C ILE A 86 8.47 20.24 15.86
N GLN A 87 7.18 20.17 15.53
CA GLN A 87 6.72 19.71 14.21
C GLN A 87 6.43 20.86 13.25
N ALA A 88 5.72 21.88 13.73
CA ALA A 88 5.15 22.89 12.85
C ALA A 88 6.21 23.87 12.35
N TYR A 89 6.04 24.30 11.10
CA TYR A 89 6.93 25.23 10.42
C TYR A 89 8.43 24.85 10.47
N THR A 90 9.28 25.76 10.95
CA THR A 90 10.73 25.59 11.03
C THR A 90 11.18 25.79 12.48
N GLY A 91 11.38 24.69 13.20
CA GLY A 91 11.69 24.69 14.63
C GLY A 91 13.00 25.41 15.01
N THR A 92 13.91 25.61 14.05
CA THR A 92 15.16 26.36 14.23
C THR A 92 15.10 27.80 13.71
N PHE A 93 13.94 28.29 13.24
CA PHE A 93 13.81 29.65 12.71
C PHE A 93 13.67 30.69 13.83
N THR A 94 14.74 30.82 14.62
CA THR A 94 14.88 31.83 15.67
C THR A 94 16.36 31.92 16.10
N SER A 95 16.73 32.91 16.91
CA SER A 95 18.11 33.05 17.41
C SER A 95 18.51 31.86 18.29
N VAL A 96 19.79 31.50 18.30
CA VAL A 96 20.29 30.38 19.14
C VAL A 96 20.00 30.60 20.63
N ILE A 97 20.01 31.85 21.10
CA ILE A 97 19.62 32.21 22.48
C ILE A 97 18.17 31.82 22.75
N ASN A 98 17.27 32.12 21.80
CA ASN A 98 15.88 31.75 21.92
C ASN A 98 15.65 30.24 21.77
N GLN A 99 16.41 29.55 20.90
CA GLN A 99 16.40 28.08 20.80
C GLN A 99 16.75 27.45 22.16
N LYS A 100 17.86 27.89 22.80
CA LYS A 100 18.27 27.44 24.14
C LYS A 100 17.15 27.62 25.16
N ARG A 101 16.58 28.83 25.22
CA ARG A 101 15.51 29.18 26.16
C ARG A 101 14.26 28.33 25.96
N VAL A 102 13.77 28.21 24.73
CA VAL A 102 12.51 27.55 24.43
C VAL A 102 12.62 26.04 24.54
N TYR A 103 13.70 25.42 24.02
CA TYR A 103 13.85 23.97 24.08
C TYR A 103 14.03 23.50 25.52
N SER A 104 14.84 24.20 26.32
CA SER A 104 15.02 23.89 27.75
C SER A 104 13.69 23.99 28.51
N LYS A 105 12.89 25.03 28.22
CA LYS A 105 11.55 25.17 28.80
C LYS A 105 10.63 24.00 28.43
N LEU A 106 10.65 23.51 27.19
CA LEU A 106 9.81 22.37 26.80
C LEU A 106 10.25 21.07 27.49
N LEU A 107 11.56 20.84 27.53
CA LEU A 107 12.14 19.65 28.15
C LEU A 107 11.94 19.63 29.67
N SER A 108 11.75 20.78 30.32
CA SER A 108 11.41 20.82 31.75
C SER A 108 9.93 20.51 32.04
N LEU A 109 9.05 20.54 31.04
CA LEU A 109 7.60 20.31 31.24
C LEU A 109 7.24 18.83 31.34
N TYR A 110 8.10 17.94 30.84
CA TYR A 110 7.87 16.50 30.88
C TYR A 110 9.18 15.72 30.70
N ASN A 111 9.25 14.52 31.26
CA ASN A 111 10.41 13.64 31.13
C ASN A 111 10.45 12.95 29.74
N PHE A 112 10.87 13.69 28.72
CA PHE A 112 11.06 13.17 27.36
C PHE A 112 12.36 12.37 27.25
N LYS A 113 12.34 11.30 26.44
CA LYS A 113 13.53 10.46 26.18
C LYS A 113 14.38 10.96 25.01
N ALA A 114 13.78 11.73 24.12
CA ALA A 114 14.38 12.27 22.93
C ALA A 114 13.66 13.55 22.49
N ILE A 115 14.31 14.34 21.65
CA ILE A 115 13.72 15.49 20.97
C ILE A 115 13.92 15.38 19.47
N SER A 116 12.85 15.55 18.70
CA SER A 116 12.87 15.68 17.24
C SER A 116 12.52 17.10 16.86
N ILE A 117 13.33 17.74 16.01
CA ILE A 117 13.14 19.12 15.58
C ILE A 117 12.93 19.14 14.06
N GLY A 118 11.71 19.48 13.65
CA GLY A 118 11.34 19.73 12.27
C GLY A 118 11.99 21.03 11.78
N THR A 119 12.78 20.96 10.71
CA THR A 119 13.41 22.17 10.16
C THR A 119 13.69 22.10 8.67
N ARG A 120 14.08 23.24 8.11
CA ARG A 120 14.55 23.36 6.73
C ARG A 120 16.08 23.27 6.67
N PRO A 121 16.65 22.66 5.61
CA PRO A 121 18.08 22.67 5.30
C PRO A 121 18.78 24.02 5.42
N ASP A 122 18.11 25.09 5.00
CA ASP A 122 18.61 26.47 4.98
C ASP A 122 18.55 27.18 6.35
N CYS A 123 18.09 26.50 7.42
CA CYS A 123 17.95 27.06 8.77
C CYS A 123 18.89 26.44 9.80
N LEU A 124 20.03 25.92 9.35
CA LEU A 124 21.04 25.22 10.15
C LEU A 124 22.38 25.95 10.09
N ASN A 125 22.43 27.16 10.64
CA ASN A 125 23.69 27.90 10.75
C ASN A 125 24.64 27.25 11.78
N LYS A 126 25.91 27.66 11.77
CA LYS A 126 26.96 27.08 12.63
C LYS A 126 26.58 27.10 14.13
N LYS A 127 26.08 28.23 14.64
CA LYS A 127 25.71 28.37 16.06
C LYS A 127 24.56 27.43 16.45
N THR A 128 23.59 27.24 15.56
CA THR A 128 22.53 26.25 15.75
C THR A 128 23.09 24.83 15.77
N LEU A 129 23.98 24.46 14.84
CA LEU A 129 24.61 23.13 14.84
C LEU A 129 25.44 22.86 16.10
N GLU A 130 26.24 23.84 16.54
CA GLU A 130 27.01 23.77 17.79
C GLU A 130 26.08 23.54 19.00
N TYR A 131 24.97 24.27 19.08
CA TYR A 131 23.99 24.07 20.15
C TYR A 131 23.28 22.71 20.05
N LEU A 132 22.90 22.25 18.86
CA LEU A 132 22.27 20.94 18.70
C LEU A 132 23.20 19.81 19.18
N LYS A 133 24.50 19.93 18.94
CA LYS A 133 25.51 19.00 19.48
C LYS A 133 25.58 19.04 21.00
N GLU A 134 25.65 20.23 21.60
CA GLU A 134 25.61 20.41 23.06
C GLU A 134 24.34 19.78 23.66
N LEU A 135 23.18 19.99 23.04
CA LEU A 135 21.92 19.40 23.48
C LEU A 135 21.92 17.87 23.35
N ASN A 136 22.55 17.34 22.30
CA ASN A 136 22.65 15.89 22.04
C ASN A 136 23.51 15.15 23.07
N GLU A 137 24.34 15.85 23.84
CA GLU A 137 25.07 15.29 24.99
C GLU A 137 24.14 15.11 26.21
N GLN A 138 23.00 15.81 26.25
CA GLN A 138 22.04 15.78 27.36
C GLN A 138 20.81 14.91 27.08
N ILE A 139 20.33 14.94 25.83
CA ILE A 139 19.18 14.18 25.36
C ILE A 139 19.34 13.89 23.88
N ASP A 140 18.94 12.71 23.44
CA ASP A 140 19.01 12.34 22.02
C ASP A 140 18.25 13.34 21.12
N VAL A 141 18.98 13.95 20.19
CA VAL A 141 18.46 14.93 19.22
C VAL A 141 18.33 14.29 17.83
N TYR A 142 17.13 14.43 17.26
CA TYR A 142 16.81 14.09 15.88
C TYR A 142 16.44 15.35 15.10
N ILE A 143 16.95 15.48 13.89
CA ILE A 143 16.47 16.49 12.94
C ILE A 143 15.53 15.83 11.94
N ASP A 144 14.29 16.32 11.90
CA ASP A 144 13.31 16.00 10.87
C ASP A 144 13.45 17.03 9.74
N LEU A 145 14.24 16.69 8.74
CA LEU A 145 14.70 17.59 7.70
C LEU A 145 13.72 17.60 6.52
N GLY A 146 13.09 18.75 6.25
CA GLY A 146 12.16 18.92 5.14
C GLY A 146 12.84 18.97 3.77
N VAL A 147 13.26 17.84 3.22
CA VAL A 147 13.89 17.74 1.88
C VAL A 147 12.84 17.87 0.77
N GLN A 148 11.73 17.15 0.91
CA GLN A 148 10.62 17.01 -0.04
C GLN A 148 11.00 16.27 -1.33
N THR A 149 12.00 16.74 -2.06
CA THR A 149 12.56 16.13 -3.27
C THR A 149 13.98 16.65 -3.50
N LEU A 150 14.83 15.89 -4.20
CA LEU A 150 16.14 16.35 -4.66
C LEU A 150 16.13 16.75 -6.15
N ASN A 151 14.95 17.03 -6.72
CA ASN A 151 14.79 17.61 -8.05
C ASN A 151 14.64 19.14 -7.98
N ASP A 152 15.65 19.88 -8.42
CA ASP A 152 15.66 21.35 -8.37
C ASP A 152 14.56 22.02 -9.20
N THR A 153 14.12 21.41 -10.30
CA THR A 153 12.99 21.91 -11.08
C THR A 153 11.70 21.85 -10.26
N THR A 154 11.48 20.74 -9.55
CA THR A 154 10.34 20.59 -8.65
C THR A 154 10.45 21.54 -7.46
N LEU A 155 11.63 21.65 -6.82
CA LEU A 155 11.86 22.53 -5.67
C LEU A 155 11.56 24.00 -6.01
N LYS A 156 11.96 24.46 -7.20
CA LYS A 156 11.61 25.79 -7.72
C LYS A 156 10.11 25.92 -7.92
N ARG A 157 9.46 24.95 -8.57
CA ARG A 157 8.01 25.02 -8.85
C ARG A 157 7.18 25.06 -7.57
N ILE A 158 7.53 24.28 -6.55
CA ILE A 158 6.80 24.26 -5.28
C ILE A 158 7.19 25.41 -4.34
N ASN A 159 7.96 26.38 -4.83
CA ASN A 159 8.50 27.50 -4.06
C ASN A 159 9.16 27.04 -2.75
N ARG A 160 10.06 26.04 -2.80
CA ARG A 160 10.66 25.47 -1.58
C ARG A 160 11.54 26.49 -0.85
N GLY A 161 12.26 27.32 -1.60
CA GLY A 161 13.22 28.31 -1.10
C GLY A 161 14.64 27.79 -0.84
N HIS A 162 14.97 26.56 -1.26
CA HIS A 162 16.34 26.03 -1.33
C HIS A 162 16.44 24.96 -2.43
N ASP A 163 17.65 24.55 -2.77
CA ASP A 163 17.97 23.52 -3.76
C ASP A 163 18.39 22.18 -3.12
N ALA A 164 18.59 21.16 -3.97
CA ALA A 164 19.04 19.83 -3.55
C ALA A 164 20.43 19.87 -2.89
N SER A 165 21.33 20.75 -3.36
CA SER A 165 22.67 20.93 -2.79
C SER A 165 22.62 21.39 -1.33
N CYS A 166 21.72 22.31 -1.01
CA CYS A 166 21.46 22.77 0.35
C CYS A 166 21.02 21.62 1.26
N SER A 167 20.09 20.78 0.79
CA SER A 167 19.63 19.59 1.52
C SER A 167 20.78 18.62 1.81
N ILE A 168 21.59 18.28 0.80
CA ILE A 168 22.72 17.35 0.96
C ILE A 168 23.77 17.92 1.92
N LYS A 169 24.11 19.21 1.79
CA LYS A 169 25.06 19.89 2.70
C LYS A 169 24.55 19.90 4.14
N ALA A 170 23.26 20.12 4.36
CA ALA A 170 22.65 20.09 5.68
C ALA A 170 22.76 18.69 6.31
N ILE A 171 22.44 17.64 5.55
CA ILE A 171 22.57 16.24 6.02
C ILE A 171 24.02 15.96 6.45
N LYS A 172 25.00 16.25 5.58
CA LYS A 172 26.43 16.03 5.90
C LYS A 172 26.86 16.74 7.17
N LYS A 173 26.52 18.02 7.31
CA LYS A 173 26.83 18.80 8.52
C LYS A 173 26.19 18.21 9.76
N LEU A 174 24.93 17.77 9.69
CA LEU A 174 24.28 17.13 10.84
C LEU A 174 25.01 15.84 11.26
N LYS A 175 25.42 15.01 10.29
CA LYS A 175 26.20 13.80 10.57
C LYS A 175 27.58 14.12 11.15
N GLU A 176 28.27 15.14 10.64
CA GLU A 176 29.56 15.62 11.20
C GLU A 176 29.44 16.05 12.67
N TYR A 177 28.29 16.58 13.07
CA TYR A 177 28.00 16.96 14.46
C TYR A 177 27.42 15.81 15.30
N GLY A 178 27.33 14.58 14.75
CA GLY A 178 26.79 13.40 15.44
C GLY A 178 25.27 13.43 15.63
N ILE A 179 24.55 14.25 14.86
CA ILE A 179 23.10 14.41 14.98
C ILE A 179 22.37 13.46 14.03
N LYS A 180 21.35 12.78 14.56
CA LYS A 180 20.53 11.83 13.80
C LYS A 180 19.58 12.59 12.86
N VAL A 181 19.38 12.09 11.65
CA VAL A 181 18.61 12.76 10.58
C VAL A 181 17.48 11.88 10.07
N PHE A 182 16.25 12.38 10.17
CA PHE A 182 15.09 11.87 9.47
C PHE A 182 14.76 12.77 8.28
N ALA A 183 14.88 12.24 7.05
CA ALA A 183 14.57 13.01 5.85
C ALA A 183 13.10 12.87 5.49
N HIS A 184 12.40 14.00 5.32
CA HIS A 184 11.01 14.04 4.87
C HIS A 184 10.93 14.26 3.37
N ILE A 185 10.26 13.35 2.64
CA ILE A 185 10.02 13.42 1.20
C ILE A 185 8.53 13.35 0.86
N ILE A 186 8.16 13.88 -0.32
CA ILE A 186 6.79 13.82 -0.86
C ILE A 186 6.81 13.09 -2.20
N VAL A 187 5.94 12.08 -2.34
CA VAL A 187 5.70 11.33 -3.57
C VAL A 187 4.42 11.85 -4.22
N GLY A 188 4.46 12.06 -5.54
CA GLY A 188 3.32 12.54 -6.32
C GLY A 188 3.33 14.04 -6.60
N LEU A 189 4.44 14.75 -6.35
CA LEU A 189 4.62 16.13 -6.84
C LEU A 189 4.42 16.18 -8.36
N GLU A 190 3.67 17.15 -8.86
CA GLU A 190 3.32 17.24 -10.28
C GLU A 190 4.59 17.18 -11.15
N LYS A 191 4.55 16.51 -12.30
CA LYS A 191 5.70 16.26 -13.22
C LYS A 191 6.81 15.35 -12.68
N GLU A 192 6.81 14.97 -11.41
CA GLU A 192 7.73 13.92 -10.94
C GLU A 192 7.23 12.53 -11.31
N THR A 193 8.19 11.63 -11.47
CA THR A 193 7.97 10.22 -11.80
C THR A 193 8.69 9.33 -10.79
N ARG A 194 8.48 8.01 -10.91
CA ARG A 194 9.24 7.01 -10.15
C ARG A 194 10.76 7.22 -10.21
N LYS A 195 11.29 7.72 -11.34
CA LYS A 195 12.73 8.00 -11.48
C LYS A 195 13.20 9.10 -10.52
N ASP A 196 12.41 10.16 -10.36
CA ASP A 196 12.71 11.29 -9.49
C ASP A 196 12.67 10.90 -8.01
N TRP A 197 11.63 10.16 -7.61
CA TRP A 197 11.50 9.69 -6.23
C TRP A 197 12.60 8.67 -5.87
N LEU A 198 12.93 7.76 -6.79
CA LEU A 198 14.03 6.81 -6.61
C LEU A 198 15.38 7.53 -6.53
N HIS A 199 15.63 8.53 -7.37
CA HIS A 199 16.84 9.35 -7.29
C HIS A 199 16.98 10.02 -5.92
N THR A 200 15.90 10.65 -5.45
CA THR A 200 15.86 11.26 -4.12
C THR A 200 16.19 10.25 -3.03
N VAL A 201 15.53 9.08 -3.02
CA VAL A 201 15.79 8.01 -2.05
C VAL A 201 17.24 7.53 -2.11
N LYS A 202 17.80 7.30 -3.31
CA LYS A 202 19.19 6.84 -3.46
C LYS A 202 20.22 7.83 -2.92
N GLU A 203 20.05 9.12 -3.15
CA GLU A 203 20.96 10.14 -2.59
C GLU A 203 20.81 10.24 -1.06
N LEU A 204 19.60 10.12 -0.50
CA LEU A 204 19.40 10.08 0.95
C LEU A 204 20.08 8.84 1.59
N VAL A 205 19.94 7.68 0.97
CA VAL A 205 20.60 6.43 1.39
C VAL A 205 22.12 6.58 1.36
N LYS A 206 22.67 7.13 0.28
CA LYS A 206 24.11 7.39 0.10
C LYS A 206 24.67 8.36 1.14
N HIS A 207 23.84 9.26 1.66
CA HIS A 207 24.20 10.20 2.73
C HIS A 207 23.81 9.71 4.13
N GLU A 208 23.49 8.41 4.28
CA GLU A 208 23.36 7.71 5.55
C GLU A 208 22.40 8.39 6.54
N VAL A 209 21.26 8.85 6.02
CA VAL A 209 20.16 9.30 6.89
C VAL A 209 19.67 8.15 7.78
N ASP A 210 19.28 8.47 9.00
CA ASP A 210 18.87 7.48 10.01
C ASP A 210 17.42 7.02 9.79
N GLY A 211 16.64 7.79 9.05
CA GLY A 211 15.28 7.42 8.67
C GLY A 211 14.69 8.28 7.56
N ILE A 212 13.65 7.77 6.91
CA ILE A 212 12.92 8.45 5.84
C ILE A 212 11.43 8.49 6.18
N LYS A 213 10.85 9.69 6.12
CA LYS A 213 9.42 9.97 6.24
C LYS A 213 8.86 10.18 4.83
N ILE A 214 8.06 9.23 4.35
CA ILE A 214 7.50 9.24 3.00
C ILE A 214 6.03 9.65 3.09
N HIS A 215 5.70 10.80 2.50
CA HIS A 215 4.33 11.29 2.40
C HIS A 215 3.83 11.19 0.96
N ASN A 216 2.57 10.82 0.78
CA ASN A 216 1.83 11.09 -0.45
C ASN A 216 1.50 12.58 -0.54
N LEU A 217 1.47 13.13 -1.75
CA LEU A 217 1.02 14.50 -1.99
C LEU A 217 -0.47 14.64 -1.66
N HIS A 218 -0.79 15.61 -0.81
CA HIS A 218 -2.15 16.12 -0.61
C HIS A 218 -2.24 17.54 -1.17
N ILE A 219 -3.29 17.78 -1.96
CA ILE A 219 -3.77 19.11 -2.32
C ILE A 219 -4.67 19.58 -1.18
N ILE A 220 -4.15 20.49 -0.37
CA ILE A 220 -4.84 21.03 0.80
C ILE A 220 -5.54 22.32 0.40
N LYS A 221 -6.81 22.49 0.78
CA LYS A 221 -7.60 23.69 0.52
C LYS A 221 -6.88 24.95 1.00
N ASN A 222 -7.14 26.05 0.31
CA ASN A 222 -6.58 27.38 0.61
C ASN A 222 -5.04 27.48 0.50
N THR A 223 -4.37 26.51 -0.12
CA THR A 223 -2.94 26.60 -0.47
C THR A 223 -2.73 27.21 -1.87
N LEU A 224 -1.50 27.58 -2.21
CA LEU A 224 -1.19 28.01 -3.58
C LEU A 224 -1.33 26.85 -4.57
N LEU A 225 -0.90 25.65 -4.16
CA LEU A 225 -1.05 24.44 -4.98
C LEU A 225 -2.52 24.09 -5.22
N HIS A 226 -3.41 24.38 -4.27
CA HIS A 226 -4.86 24.27 -4.49
C HIS A 226 -5.32 25.17 -5.64
N LYS A 227 -4.95 26.45 -5.62
CA LYS A 227 -5.31 27.40 -6.69
C LYS A 227 -4.75 26.96 -8.05
N GLU A 228 -3.50 26.49 -8.07
CA GLU A 228 -2.87 25.94 -9.27
C GLU A 228 -3.60 24.71 -9.79
N TYR A 229 -3.97 23.79 -8.91
CA TYR A 229 -4.69 22.56 -9.22
C TYR A 229 -6.11 22.83 -9.74
N GLU A 230 -6.82 23.82 -9.19
CA GLU A 230 -8.14 24.23 -9.70
C GLU A 230 -8.05 24.82 -11.11
N LYS A 231 -7.00 25.60 -11.39
CA LYS A 231 -6.76 26.18 -12.72
C LYS A 231 -6.39 25.12 -13.75
N ASN A 232 -5.46 24.23 -13.41
CA ASN A 232 -4.95 23.18 -14.28
C ASN A 232 -4.80 21.88 -13.49
N LYS A 233 -5.86 21.06 -13.47
CA LYS A 233 -5.85 19.78 -12.76
C LYS A 233 -4.75 18.86 -13.29
N PHE A 234 -3.96 18.30 -12.38
CA PHE A 234 -2.99 17.24 -12.68
C PHE A 234 -3.35 15.96 -11.93
N LYS A 235 -2.77 14.83 -12.34
CA LYS A 235 -3.05 13.54 -11.69
C LYS A 235 -2.44 13.49 -10.29
N THR A 236 -3.27 13.25 -9.27
CA THR A 236 -2.84 12.80 -7.94
C THR A 236 -2.93 11.28 -7.85
N LEU A 237 -2.15 10.67 -6.95
CA LEU A 237 -2.12 9.21 -6.80
C LEU A 237 -3.25 8.74 -5.88
N ASP A 238 -4.03 7.77 -6.33
CA ASP A 238 -4.93 7.06 -5.43
C ASP A 238 -4.14 6.17 -4.44
N GLU A 239 -4.85 5.58 -3.48
CA GLU A 239 -4.26 4.75 -2.43
C GLU A 239 -3.55 3.48 -2.96
N TYR A 240 -3.99 2.91 -4.07
CA TYR A 240 -3.30 1.77 -4.69
C TYR A 240 -2.06 2.20 -5.45
N GLU A 241 -2.18 3.26 -6.26
CA GLU A 241 -1.07 3.84 -7.02
C GLU A 241 0.06 4.28 -6.09
N TYR A 242 -0.27 5.00 -5.02
CA TYR A 242 0.72 5.42 -4.04
C TYR A 242 1.32 4.23 -3.28
N ALA A 243 0.53 3.23 -2.88
CA ALA A 243 1.07 2.02 -2.24
C ALA A 243 2.10 1.31 -3.13
N GLN A 244 1.85 1.23 -4.44
CA GLN A 244 2.79 0.63 -5.39
C GLN A 244 4.13 1.38 -5.42
N GLU A 245 4.09 2.71 -5.50
CA GLU A 245 5.30 3.55 -5.50
C GLU A 245 6.03 3.49 -4.14
N LEU A 246 5.29 3.60 -3.04
CA LEU A 246 5.82 3.48 -1.69
C LEU A 246 6.56 2.15 -1.48
N ILE A 247 5.94 1.02 -1.84
CA ILE A 247 6.56 -0.30 -1.72
C ILE A 247 7.82 -0.37 -2.57
N TYR A 248 7.78 0.14 -3.80
CA TYR A 248 8.96 0.18 -4.66
C TYR A 248 10.12 0.98 -4.04
N LEU A 249 9.84 2.12 -3.42
CA LEU A 249 10.84 2.93 -2.73
C LEU A 249 11.39 2.21 -1.48
N ILE A 250 10.55 1.62 -0.63
CA ILE A 250 10.98 0.87 0.57
C ILE A 250 11.94 -0.28 0.21
N ARG A 251 11.68 -0.98 -0.90
CA ARG A 251 12.55 -2.03 -1.42
C ARG A 251 13.95 -1.55 -1.80
N ASN A 252 14.10 -0.25 -2.08
CA ASN A 252 15.36 0.43 -2.39
C ASN A 252 15.96 1.20 -1.19
N ILE A 253 15.48 0.95 0.04
CA ILE A 253 16.04 1.52 1.26
C ILE A 253 16.71 0.41 2.07
N PRO A 254 17.98 0.53 2.49
CA PRO A 254 18.66 -0.46 3.34
C PRO A 254 17.93 -0.70 4.67
N LYS A 255 18.02 -1.93 5.22
CA LYS A 255 17.31 -2.34 6.43
C LYS A 255 17.65 -1.56 7.70
N ASN A 256 18.82 -0.92 7.76
CA ASN A 256 19.26 -0.12 8.90
C ASN A 256 18.65 1.30 8.92
N ILE A 257 17.99 1.74 7.84
CA ILE A 257 17.34 3.05 7.77
C ILE A 257 15.87 2.91 8.14
N ALA A 258 15.40 3.67 9.13
CA ALA A 258 14.02 3.56 9.59
C ALA A 258 13.02 4.14 8.58
N ILE A 259 11.91 3.45 8.34
CA ILE A 259 10.74 4.03 7.68
C ILE A 259 9.92 4.73 8.75
N VAL A 260 10.10 6.04 8.84
CA VAL A 260 9.53 6.90 9.90
C VAL A 260 8.02 7.02 9.73
N ARG A 261 7.57 7.14 8.48
CA ARG A 261 6.17 7.25 8.10
C ARG A 261 5.97 6.85 6.65
N ILE A 262 4.79 6.32 6.35
CA ILE A 262 4.44 5.83 5.01
C ILE A 262 3.26 6.56 4.36
N SER A 263 2.58 7.46 5.05
CA SER A 263 1.50 8.29 4.47
C SER A 263 1.29 9.55 5.30
N THR A 264 0.87 10.62 4.65
CA THR A 264 0.48 11.84 5.37
C THR A 264 -0.91 11.69 5.99
N ASP A 265 -1.30 12.63 6.85
CA ASP A 265 -2.62 12.66 7.48
C ASP A 265 -3.10 14.11 7.42
N THR A 266 -4.24 14.32 6.78
CA THR A 266 -4.84 15.65 6.59
C THR A 266 -6.32 15.54 6.91
N PRO A 267 -6.86 16.42 7.76
CA PRO A 267 -8.29 16.45 8.03
C PRO A 267 -9.11 16.48 6.73
N SER A 268 -10.18 15.70 6.66
CA SER A 268 -11.05 15.64 5.48
C SER A 268 -11.70 17.00 5.15
N SER A 269 -11.88 17.87 6.16
CA SER A 269 -12.34 19.25 5.96
C SER A 269 -11.38 20.06 5.08
N ASP A 270 -10.09 19.76 5.14
CA ASP A 270 -9.01 20.53 4.52
C ASP A 270 -8.47 19.86 3.25
N LEU A 271 -8.69 18.56 3.09
CA LEU A 271 -8.21 17.79 1.94
C LEU A 271 -9.11 18.00 0.71
N LEU A 272 -8.50 18.35 -0.43
CA LEU A 272 -9.19 18.41 -1.72
C LEU A 272 -8.93 17.17 -2.58
N SER A 273 -7.67 16.72 -2.65
CA SER A 273 -7.25 15.61 -3.51
C SER A 273 -5.90 15.05 -3.04
N PRO A 274 -5.59 13.76 -3.26
CA PRO A 274 -6.52 12.68 -3.61
C PRO A 274 -7.49 12.42 -2.46
N ILE A 275 -8.72 11.99 -2.78
CA ILE A 275 -9.65 11.50 -1.77
C ILE A 275 -9.43 9.99 -1.65
N TRP A 276 -8.81 9.61 -0.53
CA TRP A 276 -8.62 8.21 -0.17
C TRP A 276 -9.84 7.70 0.59
N HIS A 277 -10.21 6.46 0.31
CA HIS A 277 -11.32 5.76 0.95
C HIS A 277 -10.82 4.69 1.93
N MET A 278 -9.54 4.30 1.83
CA MET A 278 -8.87 3.54 2.88
C MET A 278 -8.62 4.40 4.12
N GLN A 279 -9.02 3.89 5.27
CA GLN A 279 -8.57 4.48 6.54
C GLN A 279 -7.06 4.26 6.72
N LYS A 280 -6.38 5.13 7.47
CA LYS A 280 -4.93 5.03 7.71
C LYS A 280 -4.46 3.64 8.17
N GLY A 281 -5.17 3.04 9.12
CA GLY A 281 -4.84 1.68 9.60
C GLY A 281 -5.03 0.61 8.53
N GLN A 282 -6.05 0.76 7.69
CA GLN A 282 -6.32 -0.12 6.55
C GLN A 282 -5.25 0.03 5.46
N PHE A 283 -4.78 1.26 5.17
CA PHE A 283 -3.68 1.49 4.24
C PHE A 283 -2.37 0.82 4.71
N VAL A 284 -2.03 0.96 6.00
CA VAL A 284 -0.86 0.29 6.59
C VAL A 284 -0.98 -1.24 6.48
N GLU A 285 -2.15 -1.79 6.79
CA GLU A 285 -2.44 -3.23 6.66
C GLU A 285 -2.29 -3.70 5.20
N TYR A 286 -2.84 -2.93 4.26
CA TYR A 286 -2.73 -3.21 2.82
C TYR A 286 -1.28 -3.24 2.35
N VAL A 287 -0.48 -2.22 2.67
CA VAL A 287 0.95 -2.15 2.30
C VAL A 287 1.72 -3.36 2.86
N ASN A 288 1.51 -3.67 4.14
CA ASN A 288 2.17 -4.82 4.78
C ASN A 288 1.77 -6.15 4.10
N GLN A 289 0.48 -6.34 3.86
CA GLN A 289 -0.04 -7.54 3.21
C GLN A 289 0.52 -7.69 1.80
N GLN A 290 0.50 -6.63 0.98
CA GLN A 290 1.05 -6.67 -0.39
C GLN A 290 2.53 -7.01 -0.41
N MET A 291 3.33 -6.41 0.49
CA MET A 291 4.75 -6.75 0.58
C MET A 291 4.97 -8.22 0.96
N ILE A 292 4.28 -8.72 1.98
CA ILE A 292 4.42 -10.12 2.44
C ILE A 292 4.01 -11.10 1.35
N TYR A 293 2.84 -10.89 0.76
CA TYR A 293 2.31 -11.75 -0.28
C TYR A 293 3.13 -11.72 -1.57
N ALA A 294 3.77 -10.60 -1.89
CA ALA A 294 4.69 -10.53 -3.02
C ALA A 294 6.10 -11.08 -2.70
N GLY A 295 6.40 -11.37 -1.42
CA GLY A 295 7.72 -11.78 -0.94
C GLY A 295 8.72 -10.62 -0.87
N TYR A 296 8.25 -9.38 -0.78
CA TYR A 296 9.07 -8.18 -0.72
C TYR A 296 9.43 -7.84 0.73
N THR A 297 10.65 -7.35 0.90
CA THR A 297 11.15 -6.82 2.17
C THR A 297 11.94 -5.55 1.91
N GLN A 298 12.13 -4.73 2.94
CA GLN A 298 12.98 -3.54 2.84
C GLN A 298 14.41 -3.92 2.38
N GLY A 299 14.90 -3.19 1.37
CA GLY A 299 16.26 -3.35 0.83
C GLY A 299 16.48 -4.58 -0.07
N ASP A 300 15.44 -5.33 -0.43
CA ASP A 300 15.55 -6.52 -1.29
C ASP A 300 15.97 -6.22 -2.74
N MET A 301 15.84 -4.95 -3.17
CA MET A 301 16.32 -4.48 -4.49
C MET A 301 17.77 -3.97 -4.45
N ILE A 302 18.34 -3.78 -3.26
CA ILE A 302 19.76 -3.38 -3.10
C ILE A 302 20.64 -4.62 -2.89
N SER A 303 20.17 -5.54 -2.07
CA SER A 303 20.85 -6.78 -1.75
C SER A 303 19.89 -7.94 -2.01
N LYS A 304 20.33 -8.96 -2.76
CA LYS A 304 19.48 -10.11 -3.06
C LYS A 304 19.11 -10.80 -1.75
N GLN A 305 17.82 -10.84 -1.45
CA GLN A 305 17.30 -11.52 -0.28
C GLN A 305 16.47 -12.72 -0.73
N GLU A 306 16.67 -13.86 -0.07
CA GLU A 306 15.81 -15.01 -0.31
C GLU A 306 14.40 -14.73 0.20
N VAL A 307 13.41 -15.16 -0.58
CA VAL A 307 12.01 -15.09 -0.16
C VAL A 307 11.82 -16.10 0.96
N SER A 308 11.62 -15.60 2.18
CA SER A 308 11.32 -16.44 3.34
C SER A 308 9.95 -17.08 3.17
N LEU A 309 9.93 -18.40 2.97
CA LEU A 309 8.70 -19.18 2.95
C LEU A 309 8.33 -19.55 4.38
N GLN A 310 7.18 -19.09 4.85
CA GLN A 310 6.65 -19.57 6.12
C GLN A 310 6.22 -21.03 5.97
N LYS A 311 6.33 -21.81 7.05
CA LYS A 311 5.73 -23.14 7.10
C LYS A 311 4.22 -22.99 6.98
N GLU A 312 3.67 -23.56 5.92
CA GLU A 312 2.24 -23.56 5.65
C GLU A 312 1.58 -24.83 6.17
N ASN A 313 0.30 -24.72 6.51
CA ASN A 313 -0.53 -25.87 6.84
C ASN A 313 -1.05 -26.48 5.54
N THR A 314 -0.48 -27.62 5.15
CA THR A 314 -0.76 -28.33 3.90
C THR A 314 -1.67 -29.53 4.11
N PHE A 315 -2.58 -29.79 3.18
CA PHE A 315 -3.55 -30.89 3.27
C PHE A 315 -3.67 -31.62 1.94
N LYS A 316 -3.74 -32.96 1.98
CA LYS A 316 -4.01 -33.80 0.79
C LYS A 316 -5.52 -33.93 0.59
N LEU A 317 -5.97 -33.74 -0.65
CA LEU A 317 -7.37 -33.78 -1.05
C LEU A 317 -7.77 -35.16 -1.59
N LYS A 318 -9.07 -35.39 -1.83
CA LYS A 318 -9.59 -36.69 -2.30
C LYS A 318 -9.05 -37.09 -3.68
N ASP A 319 -8.81 -36.13 -4.57
CA ASP A 319 -8.19 -36.36 -5.88
C ASP A 319 -6.65 -36.46 -5.84
N LYS A 320 -6.08 -36.57 -4.64
CA LYS A 320 -4.64 -36.63 -4.34
C LYS A 320 -3.89 -35.31 -4.54
N SER A 321 -4.52 -34.25 -5.01
CA SER A 321 -3.89 -32.93 -5.07
C SER A 321 -3.71 -32.34 -3.66
N ILE A 322 -2.94 -31.26 -3.55
CA ILE A 322 -2.64 -30.61 -2.27
C ILE A 322 -3.26 -29.22 -2.22
N THR A 323 -3.75 -28.83 -1.04
CA THR A 323 -4.19 -27.47 -0.72
C THR A 323 -3.46 -26.90 0.49
N VAL A 324 -3.57 -25.58 0.66
CA VAL A 324 -3.01 -24.82 1.78
C VAL A 324 -4.14 -24.06 2.48
N TRP A 325 -4.00 -23.87 3.79
CA TRP A 325 -4.85 -22.97 4.58
C TRP A 325 -4.30 -21.54 4.58
N ASP A 326 -5.06 -20.56 4.08
CA ASP A 326 -4.69 -19.15 4.16
C ASP A 326 -5.08 -18.55 5.52
N LYS A 327 -4.09 -18.05 6.26
CA LYS A 327 -4.30 -17.52 7.62
C LYS A 327 -5.08 -16.21 7.65
N ILE A 328 -5.10 -15.45 6.55
CA ILE A 328 -5.74 -14.12 6.50
C ILE A 328 -7.23 -14.27 6.20
N HIS A 329 -7.57 -14.99 5.12
CA HIS A 329 -8.95 -15.25 4.74
C HIS A 329 -9.57 -16.34 5.60
N LYS A 330 -8.77 -17.15 6.30
CA LYS A 330 -9.21 -18.27 7.16
C LYS A 330 -10.02 -19.29 6.37
N ASP A 331 -9.45 -19.70 5.24
CA ASP A 331 -10.08 -20.64 4.31
C ASP A 331 -9.01 -21.46 3.57
N TYR A 332 -9.44 -22.54 2.93
CA TYR A 332 -8.58 -23.36 2.07
C TYR A 332 -8.61 -22.83 0.63
N TYR A 333 -7.50 -22.95 -0.08
CA TYR A 333 -7.45 -22.56 -1.50
C TYR A 333 -8.34 -23.42 -2.42
N HIS A 334 -8.79 -24.60 -1.98
CA HIS A 334 -9.49 -25.57 -2.81
C HIS A 334 -10.52 -26.37 -2.01
N PRO A 335 -11.58 -26.89 -2.66
CA PRO A 335 -12.57 -27.78 -2.05
C PRO A 335 -11.96 -29.12 -1.62
N LYS A 336 -12.59 -29.79 -0.66
CA LYS A 336 -12.11 -31.08 -0.10
C LYS A 336 -12.06 -32.18 -1.16
N SER A 337 -12.94 -32.10 -2.17
CA SER A 337 -13.00 -33.09 -3.23
C SER A 337 -11.79 -33.07 -4.17
N GLY A 338 -11.07 -31.94 -4.27
CA GLY A 338 -9.87 -31.89 -5.09
C GLY A 338 -9.68 -30.63 -5.93
N ALA A 339 -8.44 -30.18 -6.05
CA ALA A 339 -8.08 -29.02 -6.87
C ALA A 339 -8.01 -29.37 -8.36
N LEU A 340 -7.50 -30.56 -8.71
CA LEU A 340 -7.47 -31.04 -10.09
C LEU A 340 -8.88 -31.34 -10.58
N LEU A 341 -9.72 -31.92 -9.72
CA LEU A 341 -11.12 -32.19 -10.06
C LEU A 341 -11.91 -30.89 -10.28
N GLN A 342 -11.73 -29.88 -9.42
CA GLN A 342 -12.34 -28.56 -9.59
C GLN A 342 -11.89 -27.90 -10.89
N ALA A 343 -10.58 -27.85 -11.16
CA ALA A 343 -10.03 -27.26 -12.38
C ALA A 343 -10.63 -27.90 -13.65
N LYS A 344 -10.73 -29.23 -13.68
CA LYS A 344 -11.25 -29.98 -14.83
C LYS A 344 -12.76 -29.81 -15.02
N GLU A 345 -13.55 -30.10 -13.98
CA GLU A 345 -15.00 -30.20 -14.11
C GLU A 345 -15.72 -28.85 -13.99
N ALA A 346 -15.25 -27.95 -13.11
CA ALA A 346 -15.87 -26.65 -12.91
C ALA A 346 -15.32 -25.63 -13.91
N PHE A 347 -14.00 -25.45 -13.99
CA PHE A 347 -13.42 -24.36 -14.79
C PHE A 347 -13.29 -24.72 -16.28
N ILE A 348 -12.55 -25.77 -16.61
CA ILE A 348 -12.22 -26.12 -18.02
C ILE A 348 -13.46 -26.55 -18.79
N LYS A 349 -14.23 -27.50 -18.26
CA LYS A 349 -15.40 -28.06 -18.93
C LYS A 349 -16.51 -27.03 -19.08
N GLN A 350 -16.86 -26.30 -18.02
CA GLN A 350 -17.97 -25.34 -18.08
C GLN A 350 -17.65 -24.08 -18.90
N SER A 351 -16.38 -23.66 -18.97
CA SER A 351 -15.97 -22.59 -19.88
C SER A 351 -15.88 -23.02 -21.34
N LYS A 352 -16.02 -24.33 -21.62
CA LYS A 352 -15.82 -24.95 -22.94
C LYS A 352 -14.45 -24.62 -23.53
N LEU A 353 -13.43 -24.56 -22.68
CA LEU A 353 -12.09 -24.13 -23.07
C LEU A 353 -11.52 -25.00 -24.20
N LYS A 354 -11.61 -26.33 -24.08
CA LYS A 354 -11.11 -27.28 -25.08
C LYS A 354 -11.77 -27.04 -26.45
N GLU A 355 -13.10 -26.96 -26.50
CA GLU A 355 -13.85 -26.72 -27.74
C GLU A 355 -13.52 -25.37 -28.39
N LYS A 356 -13.27 -24.34 -27.59
CA LYS A 356 -12.90 -23.02 -28.08
C LYS A 356 -11.48 -23.02 -28.67
N LEU A 357 -10.54 -23.72 -28.03
CA LEU A 357 -9.15 -23.90 -28.49
C LEU A 357 -9.01 -24.79 -29.73
N GLU A 358 -10.01 -25.60 -30.07
CA GLU A 358 -10.08 -26.27 -31.38
C GLU A 358 -10.36 -25.30 -32.53
N LYS A 359 -10.92 -24.12 -32.23
CA LYS A 359 -11.45 -23.19 -33.24
C LYS A 359 -10.63 -21.91 -33.39
N LYS A 360 -10.02 -21.40 -32.32
CA LYS A 360 -9.27 -20.14 -32.32
C LYS A 360 -8.35 -19.99 -31.11
N ASP A 361 -7.46 -19.01 -31.18
CA ASP A 361 -6.69 -18.51 -30.03
C ASP A 361 -7.63 -17.98 -28.93
N ILE A 362 -7.24 -18.18 -27.67
CA ILE A 362 -8.02 -17.80 -26.49
C ILE A 362 -7.23 -16.90 -25.55
N ASP A 363 -7.81 -15.75 -25.23
CA ASP A 363 -7.37 -14.92 -24.10
C ASP A 363 -8.15 -15.33 -22.85
N LEU A 364 -7.43 -15.85 -21.85
CA LEU A 364 -7.96 -16.27 -20.57
C LEU A 364 -7.45 -15.35 -19.45
N LEU A 365 -8.35 -14.92 -18.56
CA LEU A 365 -8.01 -14.21 -17.33
C LEU A 365 -8.25 -15.14 -16.14
N ASP A 366 -7.24 -15.35 -15.31
CA ASP A 366 -7.35 -16.17 -14.09
C ASP A 366 -7.21 -15.27 -12.86
N ILE A 367 -8.30 -15.04 -12.12
CA ILE A 367 -8.35 -14.19 -10.93
C ILE A 367 -8.43 -15.10 -9.70
N GLY A 368 -7.48 -14.91 -8.78
CA GLY A 368 -7.27 -15.83 -7.68
C GLY A 368 -6.45 -17.04 -8.11
N PHE A 369 -5.37 -16.77 -8.86
CA PHE A 369 -4.47 -17.81 -9.38
C PHE A 369 -4.06 -18.82 -8.31
N GLY A 370 -3.81 -18.37 -7.08
CA GLY A 370 -3.55 -19.22 -5.93
C GLY A 370 -2.40 -20.19 -6.16
N MET A 371 -2.69 -21.48 -6.04
CA MET A 371 -1.70 -22.55 -6.31
C MET A 371 -1.58 -22.90 -7.81
N GLY A 372 -2.35 -22.26 -8.69
CA GLY A 372 -2.22 -22.31 -10.14
C GLY A 372 -2.95 -23.46 -10.84
N TYR A 373 -3.68 -24.33 -10.12
CA TYR A 373 -4.26 -25.55 -10.71
C TYR A 373 -5.16 -25.30 -11.93
N ASN A 374 -5.98 -24.25 -11.90
CA ASN A 374 -6.87 -23.91 -13.02
C ASN A 374 -6.06 -23.61 -14.29
N SER A 375 -5.13 -22.65 -14.21
CA SER A 375 -4.22 -22.30 -15.31
C SER A 375 -3.32 -23.46 -15.75
N LEU A 376 -2.74 -24.22 -14.82
CA LEU A 376 -1.86 -25.35 -15.14
C LEU A 376 -2.62 -26.43 -15.91
N CYS A 377 -3.80 -26.84 -15.43
CA CYS A 377 -4.61 -27.81 -16.14
C CYS A 377 -5.00 -27.30 -17.53
N SER A 378 -5.24 -26.01 -17.72
CA SER A 378 -5.49 -25.39 -19.04
C SER A 378 -4.27 -25.42 -19.97
N ILE A 379 -3.07 -25.17 -19.45
CA ILE A 379 -1.80 -25.17 -20.20
C ILE A 379 -1.50 -26.57 -20.77
N PHE A 380 -1.81 -27.64 -20.03
CA PHE A 380 -1.53 -29.01 -20.45
C PHE A 380 -2.71 -29.70 -21.18
N LEU A 381 -3.76 -28.95 -21.54
CA LEU A 381 -4.76 -29.46 -22.48
C LEU A 381 -4.17 -29.67 -23.87
N GLU A 382 -4.52 -30.79 -24.49
CA GLU A 382 -4.40 -30.98 -25.93
C GLU A 382 -5.25 -29.95 -26.68
N LYS A 383 -4.64 -29.24 -27.63
CA LYS A 383 -5.23 -28.10 -28.34
C LYS A 383 -4.53 -27.83 -29.68
N LYS A 384 -5.24 -27.15 -30.59
CA LYS A 384 -4.71 -26.71 -31.90
C LYS A 384 -4.31 -25.23 -31.98
N HIS A 385 -4.86 -24.40 -31.09
CA HIS A 385 -4.65 -22.96 -31.09
C HIS A 385 -4.02 -22.48 -29.79
N LYS A 386 -3.55 -21.21 -29.78
CA LYS A 386 -2.78 -20.68 -28.67
C LYS A 386 -3.66 -20.26 -27.50
N LEU A 387 -3.19 -20.55 -26.30
CA LEU A 387 -3.79 -20.10 -25.05
C LEU A 387 -2.93 -18.98 -24.42
N LYS A 388 -3.52 -17.81 -24.21
CA LYS A 388 -2.87 -16.64 -23.59
C LYS A 388 -3.52 -16.33 -22.26
N ILE A 389 -2.87 -16.71 -21.17
CA ILE A 389 -3.34 -16.52 -19.80
C ILE A 389 -2.77 -15.21 -19.23
N THR A 390 -3.65 -14.41 -18.64
CA THR A 390 -3.26 -13.34 -17.71
C THR A 390 -3.74 -13.78 -16.34
N ALA A 391 -2.81 -14.08 -15.42
CA ALA A 391 -3.12 -14.49 -14.07
C ALA A 391 -2.98 -13.30 -13.11
N ILE A 392 -3.89 -13.15 -12.17
CA ILE A 392 -3.87 -12.11 -11.14
C ILE A 392 -3.95 -12.77 -9.77
N ASP A 393 -2.96 -12.48 -8.93
CA ASP A 393 -3.00 -12.80 -7.51
C ASP A 393 -2.13 -11.82 -6.72
N LYS A 394 -2.52 -11.46 -5.51
CA LYS A 394 -1.67 -10.66 -4.62
C LYS A 394 -0.55 -11.51 -4.00
N ASN A 395 -0.80 -12.79 -3.80
CA ASN A 395 0.11 -13.76 -3.19
C ASN A 395 0.97 -14.44 -4.25
N ARG A 396 2.19 -13.92 -4.45
CA ARG A 396 3.25 -14.58 -5.21
C ARG A 396 3.94 -15.67 -4.40
N VAL A 397 4.00 -15.55 -3.07
CA VAL A 397 4.66 -16.52 -2.19
C VAL A 397 3.98 -17.88 -2.27
N ILE A 398 2.65 -17.94 -2.35
CA ILE A 398 1.91 -19.21 -2.50
C ILE A 398 2.29 -19.95 -3.79
N ILE A 399 2.71 -19.25 -4.85
CA ILE A 399 3.16 -19.87 -6.10
C ILE A 399 4.46 -20.64 -5.87
N LYS A 400 5.43 -20.06 -5.15
CA LYS A 400 6.67 -20.79 -4.80
C LYS A 400 6.37 -21.94 -3.85
N THR A 401 5.46 -21.75 -2.90
CA THR A 401 5.01 -22.85 -2.03
C THR A 401 4.39 -23.98 -2.86
N ALA A 402 3.49 -23.68 -3.79
CA ALA A 402 2.87 -24.65 -4.68
C ALA A 402 3.89 -25.40 -5.53
N SER A 403 4.90 -24.70 -6.09
CA SER A 403 5.97 -25.35 -6.88
C SER A 403 6.74 -26.43 -6.10
N LYS A 404 6.86 -26.28 -4.78
CA LYS A 404 7.55 -27.25 -3.91
C LYS A 404 6.64 -28.39 -3.43
N LEU A 405 5.33 -28.17 -3.42
CA LEU A 405 4.36 -29.12 -2.88
C LEU A 405 3.75 -30.01 -3.97
N ILE A 406 3.54 -29.47 -5.17
CA ILE A 406 2.90 -30.21 -6.26
C ILE A 406 3.88 -31.25 -6.80
N GLU A 407 3.44 -32.52 -6.77
CA GLU A 407 4.24 -33.69 -7.18
C GLU A 407 4.46 -33.76 -8.70
N ASP A 408 3.57 -33.18 -9.51
CA ASP A 408 3.72 -33.16 -10.97
C ASP A 408 4.87 -32.22 -11.39
N GLU A 409 5.93 -32.79 -11.95
CA GLU A 409 7.15 -32.08 -12.32
C GLU A 409 6.91 -30.99 -13.38
N ASN A 410 5.99 -31.22 -14.33
CA ASN A 410 5.67 -30.22 -15.35
C ASN A 410 4.97 -29.01 -14.71
N TYR A 411 4.05 -29.27 -13.77
CA TYR A 411 3.34 -28.21 -13.05
C TYR A 411 4.31 -27.42 -12.17
N SER A 412 5.16 -28.13 -11.42
CA SER A 412 6.19 -27.54 -10.58
C SER A 412 7.10 -26.61 -11.39
N LYS A 413 7.63 -27.09 -12.52
CA LYS A 413 8.52 -26.31 -13.41
C LYS A 413 7.87 -25.03 -13.93
N VAL A 414 6.60 -25.09 -14.36
CA VAL A 414 5.85 -23.90 -14.80
C VAL A 414 5.69 -22.91 -13.66
N LEU A 415 5.35 -23.36 -12.44
CA LEU A 415 5.21 -22.49 -11.29
C LEU A 415 6.53 -21.86 -10.86
N GLU A 416 7.65 -22.58 -10.94
CA GLU A 416 8.99 -22.01 -10.68
C GLU A 416 9.32 -20.90 -11.68
N GLU A 417 9.09 -21.14 -12.97
CA GLU A 417 9.33 -20.14 -14.00
C GLU A 417 8.43 -18.91 -13.83
N ILE A 418 7.14 -19.11 -13.51
CA ILE A 418 6.21 -18.01 -13.21
C ILE A 418 6.67 -17.22 -11.97
N PHE A 419 7.11 -17.90 -10.93
CA PHE A 419 7.59 -17.24 -9.72
C PHE A 419 8.82 -16.37 -10.01
N GLU A 420 9.77 -16.87 -10.79
CA GLU A 420 11.03 -16.17 -11.09
C GLU A 420 10.85 -15.05 -12.13
N LYS A 421 10.15 -15.33 -13.22
CA LYS A 421 10.07 -14.45 -14.39
C LYS A 421 8.76 -13.67 -14.49
N TYR A 422 7.79 -13.93 -13.60
CA TYR A 422 6.42 -13.40 -13.69
C TYR A 422 5.70 -13.81 -14.99
N SER A 423 6.20 -14.80 -15.69
CA SER A 423 5.64 -15.28 -16.95
C SER A 423 6.13 -16.68 -17.29
N TYR A 424 5.34 -17.40 -18.08
CA TYR A 424 5.70 -18.67 -18.71
C TYR A 424 5.33 -18.61 -20.20
N LYS A 425 6.08 -19.28 -21.07
CA LYS A 425 5.77 -19.37 -22.50
C LYS A 425 6.34 -20.63 -23.13
N ASP A 426 5.51 -21.30 -23.92
CA ASP A 426 5.91 -22.37 -24.85
C ASP A 426 5.33 -22.11 -26.26
N GLU A 427 5.30 -23.13 -27.12
CA GLU A 427 4.79 -23.05 -28.49
C GLU A 427 3.30 -22.63 -28.55
N PHE A 428 2.48 -23.19 -27.66
CA PHE A 428 1.02 -23.02 -27.66
C PHE A 428 0.49 -22.18 -26.50
N ASN A 429 1.31 -21.91 -25.48
CA ASN A 429 0.88 -21.25 -24.26
C ASN A 429 1.72 -20.01 -23.97
N SER A 430 1.07 -18.98 -23.45
CA SER A 430 1.73 -17.94 -22.68
C SER A 430 0.93 -17.62 -21.42
N LEU A 431 1.62 -17.37 -20.31
CA LEU A 431 1.04 -16.91 -19.06
C LEU A 431 1.82 -15.70 -18.58
N LYS A 432 1.12 -14.64 -18.21
CA LYS A 432 1.68 -13.48 -17.51
C LYS A 432 1.03 -13.35 -16.14
N LEU A 433 1.83 -13.32 -15.08
CA LEU A 433 1.38 -13.10 -13.71
C LEU A 433 1.42 -11.60 -13.37
N ILE A 434 0.33 -11.09 -12.82
CA ILE A 434 0.22 -9.75 -12.25
C ILE A 434 0.09 -9.91 -10.73
N VAL A 435 1.13 -9.48 -10.01
CA VAL A 435 1.17 -9.58 -8.54
C VAL A 435 0.58 -8.32 -7.92
N GLN A 436 -0.74 -8.30 -7.74
CA GLN A 436 -1.49 -7.10 -7.32
C GLN A 436 -2.90 -7.45 -6.83
N ASP A 437 -3.55 -6.52 -6.10
CA ASP A 437 -4.99 -6.60 -5.82
C ASP A 437 -5.80 -6.57 -7.13
N ALA A 438 -6.71 -7.53 -7.30
CA ALA A 438 -7.47 -7.69 -8.54
C ALA A 438 -8.36 -6.48 -8.88
N ARG A 439 -8.87 -5.76 -7.87
CA ARG A 439 -9.67 -4.55 -8.07
C ARG A 439 -8.85 -3.44 -8.74
N PHE A 440 -7.57 -3.35 -8.41
CA PHE A 440 -6.66 -2.38 -9.01
C PHE A 440 -6.09 -2.88 -10.34
N ALA A 441 -5.70 -4.16 -10.42
CA ALA A 441 -5.18 -4.76 -11.64
C ALA A 441 -6.18 -4.66 -12.81
N LEU A 442 -7.46 -4.99 -12.59
CA LEU A 442 -8.50 -4.91 -13.60
C LEU A 442 -8.71 -3.50 -14.17
N LYS A 443 -8.64 -2.46 -13.33
CA LYS A 443 -8.74 -1.05 -13.79
C LYS A 443 -7.66 -0.68 -14.80
N ASN A 444 -6.50 -1.33 -14.71
CA ASN A 444 -5.34 -1.08 -15.56
C ASN A 444 -5.24 -2.01 -16.79
N LEU A 445 -6.12 -3.00 -16.90
CA LEU A 445 -6.16 -3.87 -18.08
C LEU A 445 -6.88 -3.18 -19.22
N THR A 446 -6.26 -3.17 -20.40
CA THR A 446 -6.81 -2.56 -21.61
C THR A 446 -7.44 -3.58 -22.57
N LYS A 447 -7.16 -4.87 -22.38
CA LYS A 447 -7.68 -5.96 -23.25
C LYS A 447 -8.89 -6.65 -22.62
N LYS A 448 -9.73 -7.23 -23.48
CA LYS A 448 -10.87 -8.08 -23.08
C LYS A 448 -10.55 -9.57 -23.25
N PHE A 449 -11.25 -10.42 -22.52
CA PHE A 449 -10.99 -11.86 -22.42
C PHE A 449 -12.14 -12.71 -22.93
N ASP A 450 -11.81 -13.86 -23.55
CA ASP A 450 -12.80 -14.86 -23.98
C ASP A 450 -13.32 -15.67 -22.80
N ILE A 451 -12.45 -15.93 -21.82
CA ILE A 451 -12.75 -16.69 -20.61
C ILE A 451 -12.17 -15.93 -19.41
N ILE A 452 -12.95 -15.85 -18.33
CA ILE A 452 -12.46 -15.40 -17.03
C ILE A 452 -12.71 -16.52 -16.02
N TYR A 453 -11.66 -16.98 -15.35
CA TYR A 453 -11.78 -17.79 -14.13
C TYR A 453 -11.77 -16.83 -12.94
N LEU A 454 -12.79 -16.94 -12.10
CA LEU A 454 -12.90 -16.23 -10.84
C LEU A 454 -12.92 -17.25 -9.71
N ASP A 455 -11.75 -17.54 -9.16
CA ASP A 455 -11.61 -18.45 -8.05
C ASP A 455 -11.33 -17.67 -6.77
N SER A 456 -12.33 -17.58 -5.91
CA SER A 456 -12.25 -16.78 -4.69
C SER A 456 -12.53 -17.65 -3.48
N PHE A 457 -11.92 -17.31 -2.35
CA PHE A 457 -12.33 -17.82 -1.04
C PHE A 457 -13.81 -17.57 -0.78
N LEU A 458 -14.34 -18.19 0.28
CA LEU A 458 -15.75 -18.06 0.67
C LEU A 458 -16.26 -16.61 0.65
N HIS A 459 -17.50 -16.46 0.19
CA HIS A 459 -18.08 -15.16 -0.15
C HIS A 459 -18.07 -14.10 0.97
N ASN A 460 -18.15 -14.52 2.22
CA ASN A 460 -18.10 -13.66 3.40
C ASN A 460 -16.67 -13.36 3.87
N LEU A 461 -15.67 -14.13 3.44
CA LEU A 461 -14.25 -13.95 3.74
C LEU A 461 -13.54 -13.15 2.65
N ASN A 462 -14.07 -13.14 1.43
CA ASN A 462 -13.52 -12.44 0.27
C ASN A 462 -14.59 -11.71 -0.55
N ALA A 463 -15.48 -10.99 0.14
CA ALA A 463 -16.59 -10.25 -0.46
C ALA A 463 -16.12 -9.21 -1.50
N SER A 464 -14.89 -8.71 -1.42
CA SER A 464 -14.31 -7.73 -2.34
C SER A 464 -14.20 -8.24 -3.77
N LEU A 465 -14.00 -9.55 -3.99
CA LEU A 465 -13.98 -10.16 -5.33
C LEU A 465 -15.37 -10.64 -5.81
N LEU A 466 -16.41 -10.41 -5.01
CA LEU A 466 -17.76 -10.92 -5.26
C LEU A 466 -18.82 -9.82 -5.08
N SER A 467 -18.38 -8.56 -5.03
CA SER A 467 -19.25 -7.40 -4.95
C SER A 467 -19.82 -7.04 -6.32
N TYR A 468 -20.97 -6.37 -6.31
CA TYR A 468 -21.57 -5.79 -7.50
C TYR A 468 -20.57 -4.89 -8.26
N ASP A 469 -19.81 -4.06 -7.53
CA ASP A 469 -18.82 -3.16 -8.12
C ASP A 469 -17.67 -3.90 -8.80
N PHE A 470 -17.24 -5.03 -8.21
CA PHE A 470 -16.23 -5.87 -8.84
C PHE A 470 -16.78 -6.58 -10.08
N PHE A 471 -18.02 -7.07 -10.06
CA PHE A 471 -18.64 -7.65 -11.25
C PHE A 471 -18.80 -6.63 -12.39
N LYS A 472 -19.04 -5.34 -12.10
CA LYS A 472 -18.98 -4.29 -13.14
C LYS A 472 -17.59 -4.18 -13.79
N LEU A 473 -16.50 -4.30 -13.02
CA LEU A 473 -15.14 -4.37 -13.58
C LEU A 473 -14.95 -5.62 -14.44
N LEU A 474 -15.43 -6.78 -14.00
CA LEU A 474 -15.36 -7.99 -14.79
C LEU A 474 -16.13 -7.89 -16.10
N LYS A 475 -17.29 -7.21 -16.09
CA LYS A 475 -18.09 -6.96 -17.28
C LYS A 475 -17.34 -6.15 -18.33
N SER A 476 -16.57 -5.13 -17.92
CA SER A 476 -15.77 -4.35 -18.87
C SER A 476 -14.60 -5.16 -19.45
N ALA A 477 -14.06 -6.12 -18.68
CA ALA A 477 -13.00 -7.02 -19.11
C ALA A 477 -13.47 -8.22 -19.95
N LEU A 478 -14.77 -8.56 -19.98
CA LEU A 478 -15.30 -9.71 -20.70
C LEU A 478 -15.64 -9.37 -22.17
N LYS A 479 -15.21 -10.19 -23.14
CA LYS A 479 -15.65 -10.09 -24.55
C LYS A 479 -17.17 -10.32 -24.66
N PRO A 480 -17.86 -9.83 -25.71
CA PRO A 480 -19.32 -9.97 -25.85
C PRO A 480 -19.83 -11.43 -25.75
N ASN A 481 -19.11 -12.38 -26.36
CA ASN A 481 -19.41 -13.82 -26.29
C ASN A 481 -18.50 -14.57 -25.29
N GLY A 482 -17.93 -13.82 -24.34
CA GLY A 482 -17.07 -14.36 -23.30
C GLY A 482 -17.87 -15.06 -22.21
N VAL A 483 -17.19 -15.89 -21.43
CA VAL A 483 -17.76 -16.59 -20.28
C VAL A 483 -16.92 -16.36 -19.03
N ILE A 484 -17.56 -16.17 -17.88
CA ILE A 484 -16.90 -16.21 -16.58
C ILE A 484 -17.30 -17.51 -15.91
N VAL A 485 -16.33 -18.23 -15.32
CA VAL A 485 -16.63 -19.32 -14.39
C VAL A 485 -16.23 -18.86 -12.99
N CYS A 486 -17.20 -18.82 -12.08
CA CYS A 486 -17.01 -18.41 -10.70
C CYS A 486 -17.20 -19.60 -9.76
N SER A 487 -16.27 -19.86 -8.85
CA SER A 487 -16.37 -20.97 -7.89
C SER A 487 -17.41 -20.75 -6.78
N GLN A 488 -17.94 -19.53 -6.63
CA GLN A 488 -18.89 -19.18 -5.58
C GLN A 488 -20.33 -19.12 -6.10
N THR A 489 -21.23 -19.93 -5.52
CA THR A 489 -22.64 -20.04 -5.96
C THR A 489 -23.67 -19.49 -4.96
N ASN A 490 -23.20 -18.82 -3.90
CA ASN A 490 -24.07 -18.27 -2.85
C ASN A 490 -25.09 -17.27 -3.42
N HIS A 491 -26.30 -17.25 -2.84
CA HIS A 491 -27.41 -16.38 -3.30
C HIS A 491 -26.99 -14.91 -3.43
N ILE A 492 -26.24 -14.40 -2.45
CA ILE A 492 -25.76 -13.02 -2.45
C ILE A 492 -24.87 -12.68 -3.66
N VAL A 493 -24.11 -13.66 -4.16
CA VAL A 493 -23.25 -13.52 -5.34
C VAL A 493 -24.11 -13.48 -6.61
N LYS A 494 -25.14 -14.33 -6.68
CA LYS A 494 -26.11 -14.36 -7.78
C LYS A 494 -26.87 -13.03 -7.90
N VAL A 495 -27.26 -12.43 -6.78
CA VAL A 495 -27.89 -11.09 -6.75
C VAL A 495 -26.92 -10.04 -7.30
N ALA A 496 -25.66 -10.03 -6.87
CA ALA A 496 -24.65 -9.09 -7.36
C ALA A 496 -24.41 -9.22 -8.87
N LEU A 497 -24.40 -10.46 -9.39
CA LEU A 497 -24.31 -10.75 -10.83
C LEU A 497 -25.53 -10.23 -11.59
N ALA A 498 -26.74 -10.49 -11.09
CA ALA A 498 -27.97 -9.99 -11.70
C ALA A 498 -27.96 -8.45 -11.76
N LYS A 499 -27.63 -7.77 -10.66
CA LYS A 499 -27.45 -6.31 -10.63
C LYS A 499 -26.40 -5.80 -11.62
N ALA A 500 -25.32 -6.55 -11.83
CA ALA A 500 -24.31 -6.24 -12.84
C ALA A 500 -24.74 -6.55 -14.28
N ASN A 501 -26.00 -6.94 -14.52
CA ASN A 501 -26.53 -7.34 -15.81
C ASN A 501 -25.72 -8.52 -16.39
N PHE A 502 -25.65 -9.61 -15.62
CA PHE A 502 -25.21 -10.92 -16.07
C PHE A 502 -26.35 -11.94 -15.92
N VAL A 503 -26.30 -12.96 -16.77
CA VAL A 503 -27.08 -14.20 -16.59
C VAL A 503 -26.12 -15.32 -16.19
N TYR A 504 -26.63 -16.31 -15.46
CA TYR A 504 -25.82 -17.42 -14.97
C TYR A 504 -26.55 -18.77 -15.07
N GLU A 505 -25.77 -19.82 -15.24
CA GLU A 505 -26.19 -21.22 -15.11
C GLU A 505 -25.40 -21.82 -13.93
N GLU A 506 -26.05 -22.58 -13.05
CA GLU A 506 -25.38 -23.23 -11.92
C GLU A 506 -24.94 -24.64 -12.29
N PHE A 507 -23.69 -24.95 -11.97
CA PHE A 507 -23.11 -26.28 -12.07
C PHE A 507 -22.84 -26.83 -10.67
N THR A 508 -23.25 -28.06 -10.41
CA THR A 508 -22.89 -28.82 -9.22
C THR A 508 -22.41 -30.19 -9.65
N LEU A 509 -21.23 -30.59 -9.18
CA LEU A 509 -20.71 -31.93 -9.43
C LEU A 509 -21.21 -32.88 -8.34
N GLU A 510 -22.00 -33.87 -8.72
CA GLU A 510 -22.64 -34.80 -7.79
C GLU A 510 -21.64 -35.48 -6.85
N LYS A 511 -22.05 -35.68 -5.59
CA LYS A 511 -21.26 -36.33 -4.53
C LYS A 511 -19.94 -35.60 -4.20
N THR A 512 -19.81 -34.34 -4.59
CA THR A 512 -18.67 -33.47 -4.26
C THR A 512 -19.12 -32.15 -3.65
N ASP A 513 -18.17 -31.41 -3.09
CA ASP A 513 -18.34 -30.02 -2.66
C ASP A 513 -18.01 -29.00 -3.77
N ILE A 514 -17.88 -29.45 -5.02
CA ILE A 514 -17.55 -28.60 -6.17
C ILE A 514 -18.82 -28.07 -6.81
N LYS A 515 -18.91 -26.74 -6.83
CA LYS A 515 -19.97 -25.98 -7.50
C LYS A 515 -19.36 -24.81 -8.25
N ALA A 516 -20.06 -24.32 -9.26
CA ALA A 516 -19.67 -23.11 -9.98
C ALA A 516 -20.87 -22.42 -10.64
N LEU A 517 -20.69 -21.14 -10.94
CA LEU A 517 -21.58 -20.39 -11.82
C LEU A 517 -20.90 -20.18 -13.17
N VAL A 518 -21.62 -20.46 -14.25
CA VAL A 518 -21.25 -20.14 -15.63
C VAL A 518 -21.98 -18.87 -16.04
N ILE A 519 -21.24 -17.78 -16.18
CA ILE A 519 -21.79 -16.43 -16.25
C ILE A 519 -21.51 -15.85 -17.64
N LYS A 520 -22.53 -15.23 -18.25
CA LYS A 520 -22.45 -14.60 -19.57
C LYS A 520 -23.10 -13.23 -19.52
N HIS A 521 -22.71 -12.34 -20.44
CA HIS A 521 -23.44 -11.09 -20.66
C HIS A 521 -24.93 -11.38 -20.86
N GLY A 522 -25.78 -10.58 -20.24
CA GLY A 522 -27.22 -10.70 -20.38
C GLY A 522 -27.92 -9.54 -19.69
N ILE A 523 -29.24 -9.56 -19.66
CA ILE A 523 -30.06 -8.61 -18.91
C ILE A 523 -30.75 -9.42 -17.83
N ASN A 524 -30.51 -9.02 -16.59
CA ASN A 524 -31.16 -9.55 -15.42
C ASN A 524 -31.27 -8.37 -14.44
N SER A 525 -32.22 -8.41 -13.52
CA SER A 525 -32.40 -7.36 -12.53
C SER A 525 -32.81 -7.99 -11.22
N SER A 526 -32.18 -7.56 -10.15
CA SER A 526 -32.59 -7.88 -8.79
C SER A 526 -32.41 -6.62 -7.96
N ASP A 527 -33.42 -6.29 -7.17
CA ASP A 527 -33.37 -5.17 -6.23
C ASP A 527 -32.89 -5.62 -4.85
N GLU A 528 -32.62 -6.91 -4.66
CA GLU A 528 -32.16 -7.47 -3.40
C GLU A 528 -30.79 -6.91 -2.98
N VAL A 529 -30.56 -6.84 -1.67
CA VAL A 529 -29.30 -6.36 -1.10
C VAL A 529 -28.17 -7.33 -1.43
N CYS A 530 -27.01 -6.80 -1.86
CA CYS A 530 -25.84 -7.60 -2.20
C CYS A 530 -24.56 -7.00 -1.59
N TYR A 531 -23.40 -7.62 -1.85
CA TYR A 531 -22.13 -7.00 -1.48
C TYR A 531 -21.82 -5.81 -2.39
N GLU A 532 -21.52 -4.67 -1.79
CA GLU A 532 -21.17 -3.44 -2.50
C GLU A 532 -19.84 -2.86 -1.99
N ASP A 533 -19.00 -2.44 -2.91
CA ASP A 533 -17.71 -1.78 -2.67
C ASP A 533 -17.59 -0.64 -3.67
N LYS A 534 -18.40 0.40 -3.45
CA LYS A 534 -18.54 1.57 -4.35
C LYS A 534 -17.20 2.17 -4.78
N TYR A 535 -16.20 2.09 -3.92
CA TYR A 535 -14.88 2.68 -4.16
C TYR A 535 -13.81 1.64 -4.55
N LEU A 536 -14.15 0.34 -4.52
CA LEU A 536 -13.29 -0.80 -4.87
C LEU A 536 -12.04 -0.90 -3.99
N VAL A 537 -12.19 -0.55 -2.71
CA VAL A 537 -11.08 -0.40 -1.75
C VAL A 537 -11.43 -0.89 -0.35
N TYR A 538 -12.70 -1.15 -0.07
CA TYR A 538 -13.13 -1.61 1.25
C TYR A 538 -12.58 -2.99 1.59
N ARG A 539 -12.30 -3.25 2.87
CA ARG A 539 -11.95 -4.60 3.33
C ARG A 539 -13.19 -5.50 3.28
N ASP A 540 -12.98 -6.80 3.12
CA ASP A 540 -14.08 -7.78 3.06
C ASP A 540 -15.02 -7.65 4.27
N LYS A 541 -14.46 -7.47 5.47
CA LYS A 541 -15.26 -7.23 6.69
C LYS A 541 -16.12 -5.97 6.60
N GLN A 542 -15.61 -4.87 6.03
CA GLN A 542 -16.38 -3.64 5.86
C GLN A 542 -17.53 -3.85 4.87
N ILE A 543 -17.28 -4.56 3.77
CA ILE A 543 -18.30 -4.89 2.76
C ILE A 543 -19.41 -5.74 3.39
N VAL A 544 -19.05 -6.76 4.16
CA VAL A 544 -20.00 -7.62 4.87
C VAL A 544 -20.83 -6.81 5.88
N THR A 545 -20.19 -5.98 6.71
CA THR A 545 -20.91 -5.14 7.69
C THR A 545 -21.84 -4.12 7.03
N ASN A 546 -21.42 -3.49 5.93
CA ASN A 546 -22.28 -2.54 5.21
C ASN A 546 -23.51 -3.24 4.63
N LYS A 547 -23.35 -4.47 4.09
CA LYS A 547 -24.46 -5.28 3.60
C LYS A 547 -25.44 -5.62 4.73
N GLU A 548 -24.93 -6.00 5.90
CA GLU A 548 -25.76 -6.32 7.08
C GLU A 548 -26.59 -5.10 7.49
N GLN A 549 -25.99 -3.91 7.50
CA GLN A 549 -26.68 -2.65 7.80
C GLN A 549 -27.75 -2.27 6.77
N GLN A 550 -27.55 -2.59 5.49
CA GLN A 550 -28.56 -2.38 4.44
C GLN A 550 -29.74 -3.36 4.51
N SER A 551 -29.59 -4.47 5.24
CA SER A 551 -30.62 -5.51 5.39
C SER A 551 -31.51 -5.31 6.63
N LEU A 552 -31.14 -4.35 7.49
CA LEU A 552 -31.87 -3.90 8.67
C LEU A 552 -32.72 -2.69 8.31
#